data_AF-A0A5C5FXV2-F1
#
_entry.id   AF-A0A5C5FXV2-F1
#
_cell.length_a   1.000
_cell.length_b   1.000
_cell.length_c   1.000
_cell.angle_alpha   90.00
_cell.angle_beta   90.00
_cell.angle_gamma   90.00
#
_symmetry.space_group_name_H-M   'P 1'
#
loop_
_entity.id
_entity.type
_entity.pdbx_description
1 polymer ?
#
loop_
_entity_poly.entity_id
_entity_poly.type
_entity_poly.pdbx_seq_one_letter_code
_entity_poly.pdbx_strand_id
1 'polypeptide(L)'
;MSFLAATRRAVRPSFASCSRALATEAAAPLAGAADAQAAPVASSSTSAPAPHNSPAFDPESTVGDAFVHVPLRTFYPKPPASPVAPSTEPMVVPLPAPLFNVPARPSLLHKIVTAHLSCLRAGTASTKNRAEVSFSGKKMRPQKGTGRARLGDRGSPMLKGGGRAFGPRPKGPEGWQRKINRKEEQLGLRVSLSEKWRSGNLVVVDKLGLDEPRTRVLSQKLASRGWTDALFVTAAATGADEGVQARAAFELAVGNIPNVALVTDVKDLTVWDIVKRRSVVVELEAVDEVIERVDPYGPFVDQYEFDPEEEFEFDEAELEGEAEAALADAVAAEEAQLPAEARV
;
A
#
# COMPACT_ATOMS: atom_id res chain seq x y z
N MET A 1 -19.41 40.52 28.00
CA MET A 1 -19.58 39.07 28.17
C MET A 1 -19.71 38.47 26.78
N SER A 2 -18.56 38.16 26.15
CA SER A 2 -18.11 36.79 25.86
C SER A 2 -19.16 35.95 25.13
N PHE A 3 -18.96 35.63 23.85
CA PHE A 3 -18.29 34.39 23.46
C PHE A 3 -18.03 34.36 21.95
N LEU A 4 -16.79 33.99 21.63
CA LEU A 4 -16.25 33.69 20.30
C LEU A 4 -17.09 32.64 19.57
N ALA A 5 -17.45 32.90 18.31
CA ALA A 5 -17.87 31.87 17.37
C ALA A 5 -16.86 31.82 16.21
N ALA A 6 -16.18 30.67 16.16
CA ALA A 6 -15.03 30.39 15.33
C ALA A 6 -15.34 30.37 13.83
N THR A 7 -14.39 30.91 13.09
CA THR A 7 -14.20 30.81 11.65
C THR A 7 -13.94 29.35 11.23
N ARG A 8 -14.79 28.78 10.37
CA ARG A 8 -14.42 27.61 9.55
C ARG A 8 -14.35 28.02 8.09
N ARG A 9 -13.14 28.40 7.68
CA ARG A 9 -12.74 28.63 6.28
C ARG A 9 -12.65 27.28 5.59
N ALA A 10 -13.75 26.86 4.95
CA ALA A 10 -13.75 25.68 4.08
C ALA A 10 -12.97 26.01 2.79
N VAL A 11 -11.76 25.45 2.66
CA VAL A 11 -11.00 25.47 1.41
C VAL A 11 -11.64 24.43 0.48
N ARG A 12 -12.41 24.91 -0.49
CA ARG A 12 -12.83 24.13 -1.67
C ARG A 12 -11.64 24.06 -2.64
N PRO A 13 -11.19 22.89 -3.10
CA PRO A 13 -10.38 22.83 -4.32
C PRO A 13 -11.28 23.12 -5.53
N SER A 14 -10.85 24.09 -6.33
CA SER A 14 -11.46 24.52 -7.57
C SER A 14 -11.41 23.40 -8.62
N PHE A 15 -12.58 22.94 -9.07
CA PHE A 15 -12.70 22.24 -10.34
C PHE A 15 -12.55 23.25 -11.47
N ALA A 16 -11.31 23.57 -11.83
CA ALA A 16 -11.00 24.27 -13.06
C ALA A 16 -11.08 23.27 -14.22
N SER A 17 -12.22 23.32 -14.91
CA SER A 17 -12.39 23.13 -16.36
C SER A 17 -11.10 22.84 -17.15
N CYS A 18 -10.89 21.57 -17.51
CA CYS A 18 -10.12 21.17 -18.67
C CYS A 18 -11.02 20.35 -19.59
N SER A 19 -11.72 21.06 -20.47
CA SER A 19 -12.36 20.49 -21.66
C SER A 19 -11.27 19.97 -22.60
N ARG A 20 -11.13 18.64 -22.69
CA ARG A 20 -10.39 18.01 -23.78
C ARG A 20 -11.38 17.30 -24.69
N ALA A 21 -11.52 17.85 -25.89
CA ALA A 21 -12.33 17.33 -26.98
C ALA A 21 -11.92 15.89 -27.31
N LEU A 22 -12.92 15.01 -27.37
CA LEU A 22 -12.84 13.72 -28.03
C LEU A 22 -12.82 13.97 -29.54
N ALA A 23 -11.65 13.85 -30.17
CA ALA A 23 -11.54 13.70 -31.61
C ALA A 23 -11.13 12.26 -31.91
N THR A 24 -12.08 11.51 -32.46
CA THR A 24 -11.89 10.20 -33.09
C THR A 24 -11.35 10.42 -34.50
N GLU A 25 -10.17 9.89 -34.82
CA GLU A 25 -9.82 9.57 -36.20
C GLU A 25 -9.66 8.06 -36.32
N ALA A 26 -10.60 7.47 -37.04
CA ALA A 26 -10.58 6.08 -37.47
C ALA A 26 -9.88 6.04 -38.84
N ALA A 27 -8.76 5.31 -38.94
CA ALA A 27 -8.14 4.99 -40.21
C ALA A 27 -8.61 3.59 -40.66
N ALA A 28 -9.39 3.54 -41.74
CA ALA A 28 -9.78 2.31 -42.41
C ALA A 28 -8.63 1.82 -43.33
N PRO A 29 -8.41 0.50 -43.49
CA PRO A 29 -7.39 -0.01 -44.40
C PRO A 29 -7.94 -0.12 -45.83
N LEU A 30 -7.19 0.42 -46.79
CA LEU A 30 -7.43 0.20 -48.22
C LEU A 30 -6.87 -1.16 -48.62
N ALA A 31 -7.72 -1.97 -49.26
CA ALA A 31 -7.38 -3.21 -49.92
C ALA A 31 -6.59 -2.94 -51.20
N GLY A 32 -5.52 -3.69 -51.40
CA GLY A 32 -4.77 -3.76 -52.66
C GLY A 32 -4.16 -5.15 -52.80
N ALA A 33 -4.77 -5.96 -53.66
CA ALA A 33 -4.28 -7.27 -54.05
C ALA A 33 -3.15 -7.13 -55.08
N ALA A 34 -2.04 -7.86 -54.88
CA ALA A 34 -1.12 -8.22 -55.96
C ALA A 34 -0.22 -9.40 -55.54
N ASP A 35 -0.43 -10.51 -56.25
CA ASP A 35 0.45 -11.59 -56.67
C ASP A 35 1.41 -12.33 -55.71
N ALA A 36 1.21 -13.65 -55.78
CA ALA A 36 2.08 -14.70 -55.28
C ALA A 36 3.29 -14.88 -56.19
N GLN A 37 4.49 -14.96 -55.60
CA GLN A 37 5.56 -15.83 -56.11
C GLN A 37 6.30 -16.50 -54.94
N ALA A 38 6.44 -17.81 -55.08
CA ALA A 38 7.10 -18.71 -54.16
C ALA A 38 8.56 -18.94 -54.58
N ALA A 39 9.49 -18.89 -53.62
CA ALA A 39 10.81 -19.55 -53.63
C ALA A 39 11.46 -19.40 -52.23
N PRO A 40 12.50 -20.18 -51.87
CA PRO A 40 12.40 -21.52 -51.32
C PRO A 40 12.81 -21.60 -49.84
N VAL A 41 12.35 -22.67 -49.19
CA VAL A 41 12.72 -23.14 -47.85
C VAL A 41 14.24 -23.30 -47.69
N ALA A 42 14.82 -22.51 -46.80
CA ALA A 42 16.13 -22.76 -46.21
C ALA A 42 15.93 -23.12 -44.73
N SER A 43 16.24 -24.37 -44.40
CA SER A 43 16.25 -24.92 -43.05
C SER A 43 17.36 -24.25 -42.22
N SER A 44 17.00 -23.59 -41.14
CA SER A 44 17.96 -23.22 -40.08
C SER A 44 17.36 -23.53 -38.71
N SER A 45 17.81 -24.68 -38.18
CA SER A 45 18.16 -24.93 -36.78
C SER A 45 17.69 -23.94 -35.71
N THR A 46 16.94 -24.48 -34.77
CA THR A 46 16.90 -24.19 -33.32
C THR A 46 17.96 -23.20 -32.82
N SER A 47 17.52 -22.06 -32.28
CA SER A 47 18.18 -21.47 -31.11
C SER A 47 17.13 -20.86 -30.18
N ALA A 48 16.92 -21.50 -29.04
CA ALA A 48 16.24 -20.91 -27.91
C ALA A 48 16.91 -19.58 -27.52
N PRO A 49 16.18 -18.57 -27.02
CA PRO A 49 16.80 -17.35 -26.51
C PRO A 49 17.79 -17.71 -25.39
N ALA A 50 19.02 -17.21 -25.52
CA ALA A 50 20.09 -17.50 -24.57
C ALA A 50 19.65 -17.19 -23.13
N PRO A 51 19.85 -18.09 -22.16
CA PRO A 51 19.68 -17.75 -20.76
C PRO A 51 20.67 -16.63 -20.45
N HIS A 52 20.14 -15.53 -19.91
CA HIS A 52 20.98 -14.51 -19.28
C HIS A 52 21.80 -15.25 -18.24
N ASN A 53 23.13 -15.18 -18.38
CA ASN A 53 24.08 -15.84 -17.50
C ASN A 53 24.03 -15.14 -16.13
N SER A 54 22.98 -15.44 -15.37
CA SER A 54 23.01 -15.34 -13.91
C SER A 54 23.83 -16.54 -13.43
N PRO A 55 24.80 -16.36 -12.52
CA PRO A 55 25.53 -17.49 -11.96
C PRO A 55 24.52 -18.50 -11.41
N ALA A 56 24.73 -19.78 -11.76
CA ALA A 56 23.93 -20.89 -11.28
C ALA A 56 23.83 -20.82 -9.76
N PHE A 57 22.61 -20.95 -9.25
CA PHE A 57 22.35 -21.04 -7.82
C PHE A 57 22.87 -22.39 -7.33
N ASP A 58 24.05 -22.38 -6.71
CA ASP A 58 24.57 -23.51 -5.94
C ASP A 58 23.88 -23.52 -4.56
N PRO A 59 23.02 -24.51 -4.23
CA PRO A 59 22.30 -24.55 -2.96
C PRO A 59 23.22 -24.87 -1.75
N GLU A 60 24.51 -25.17 -1.97
CA GLU A 60 25.46 -25.58 -0.92
C GLU A 60 26.28 -24.43 -0.31
N SER A 61 26.14 -23.18 -0.76
CA SER A 61 26.78 -22.02 -0.11
C SER A 61 25.92 -21.37 0.99
N THR A 62 24.83 -22.02 1.43
CA THR A 62 24.00 -21.58 2.55
C THR A 62 24.67 -21.88 3.89
N VAL A 63 25.84 -21.30 4.12
CA VAL A 63 26.47 -21.18 5.44
C VAL A 63 26.79 -19.70 5.66
N GLY A 64 25.86 -18.98 6.30
CA GLY A 64 26.25 -17.96 7.27
C GLY A 64 26.49 -16.51 6.84
N ASP A 65 25.79 -15.95 5.84
CA ASP A 65 25.77 -14.47 5.72
C ASP A 65 24.52 -13.89 6.40
N ALA A 66 24.74 -13.28 7.57
CA ALA A 66 23.72 -12.53 8.32
C ALA A 66 23.20 -11.30 7.54
N PHE A 67 23.95 -10.85 6.53
CA PHE A 67 23.67 -9.65 5.76
C PHE A 67 23.58 -9.92 4.26
N VAL A 68 22.66 -9.21 3.63
CA VAL A 68 22.47 -9.07 2.19
C VAL A 68 23.13 -7.77 1.74
N HIS A 69 23.93 -7.86 0.69
CA HIS A 69 24.66 -6.73 0.14
C HIS A 69 23.91 -6.06 -1.01
N VAL A 70 23.66 -4.74 -0.89
CA VAL A 70 23.05 -3.93 -1.95
C VAL A 70 24.02 -2.83 -2.39
N PRO A 71 24.29 -2.66 -3.70
CA PRO A 71 25.22 -1.63 -4.16
C PRO A 71 24.62 -0.24 -3.93
N LEU A 72 25.41 0.62 -3.30
CA LEU A 72 25.10 2.03 -3.15
C LEU A 72 25.36 2.74 -4.48
N ARG A 73 24.34 3.45 -4.98
CA ARG A 73 24.45 4.26 -6.19
C ARG A 73 24.31 5.73 -5.86
N THR A 74 25.26 6.55 -6.30
CA THR A 74 25.13 7.99 -6.11
C THR A 74 24.16 8.60 -7.13
N PHE A 75 23.14 9.33 -6.64
CA PHE A 75 22.18 10.03 -7.50
C PHE A 75 22.81 11.19 -8.28
N TYR A 76 23.86 11.77 -7.73
CA TYR A 76 24.66 12.82 -8.33
C TYR A 76 26.07 12.31 -8.58
N PRO A 77 26.61 12.36 -9.80
CA PRO A 77 28.02 12.07 -9.99
C PRO A 77 28.83 13.13 -9.23
N LYS A 78 29.48 12.75 -8.14
CA LYS A 78 30.47 13.61 -7.50
C LYS A 78 31.64 13.74 -8.48
N PRO A 79 32.02 14.94 -8.94
CA PRO A 79 33.20 15.09 -9.78
C PRO A 79 34.41 14.52 -9.03
N PRO A 80 35.29 13.74 -9.71
CA PRO A 80 36.40 13.09 -9.04
C PRO A 80 37.30 14.16 -8.41
N ALA A 81 37.54 14.03 -7.10
CA ALA A 81 38.31 15.01 -6.33
C ALA A 81 39.80 15.06 -6.72
N SER A 82 40.28 14.12 -7.54
CA SER A 82 41.66 14.06 -8.05
C SER A 82 41.73 13.26 -9.37
N PRO A 83 42.61 13.62 -10.33
CA PRO A 83 42.75 12.94 -11.62
C PRO A 83 43.40 11.54 -11.55
N VAL A 84 43.86 11.08 -10.39
CA VAL A 84 44.39 9.72 -10.19
C VAL A 84 43.37 8.90 -9.42
N ALA A 85 42.50 8.17 -10.13
CA ALA A 85 41.51 7.32 -9.51
C ALA A 85 42.12 5.94 -9.16
N PRO A 86 42.17 5.52 -7.88
CA PRO A 86 42.11 4.10 -7.58
C PRO A 86 40.73 3.59 -7.99
N SER A 87 40.68 2.35 -8.49
CA SER A 87 39.46 1.61 -8.83
C SER A 87 38.33 1.90 -7.83
N THR A 88 37.23 2.50 -8.30
CA THR A 88 36.04 2.72 -7.46
C THR A 88 35.46 1.37 -7.08
N GLU A 89 35.83 0.87 -5.90
CA GLU A 89 35.14 -0.26 -5.29
C GLU A 89 33.67 0.12 -5.12
N PRO A 90 32.72 -0.71 -5.53
CA PRO A 90 31.31 -0.41 -5.33
C PRO A 90 31.08 -0.37 -3.81
N MET A 91 30.75 0.80 -3.29
CA MET A 91 30.35 0.91 -1.89
C MET A 91 29.07 0.09 -1.69
N VAL A 92 29.09 -0.82 -0.72
CA VAL A 92 28.00 -1.78 -0.47
C VAL A 92 27.36 -1.43 0.85
N VAL A 93 26.02 -1.41 0.88
CA VAL A 93 25.24 -1.30 2.12
C VAL A 93 24.87 -2.70 2.59
N PRO A 94 25.24 -3.09 3.83
CA PRO A 94 24.78 -4.34 4.43
C PRO A 94 23.35 -4.18 4.93
N LEU A 95 22.45 -5.06 4.48
CA LEU A 95 21.05 -5.14 4.94
C LEU A 95 20.84 -6.48 5.66
N PRO A 96 19.99 -6.58 6.69
CA PRO A 96 19.76 -7.85 7.38
C PRO A 96 19.13 -8.90 6.45
N ALA A 97 19.81 -10.04 6.28
CA ALA A 97 19.34 -11.16 5.46
C ALA A 97 17.94 -11.69 5.86
N PRO A 98 17.55 -11.82 7.15
CA PRO A 98 16.23 -12.33 7.50
C PRO A 98 15.07 -11.41 7.05
N LEU A 99 15.33 -10.14 6.75
CA LEU A 99 14.31 -9.19 6.29
C LEU A 99 14.26 -9.07 4.76
N PHE A 100 15.43 -9.12 4.11
CA PHE A 100 15.58 -8.89 2.66
C PHE A 100 15.82 -10.17 1.84
N ASN A 101 15.90 -11.34 2.47
CA ASN A 101 16.00 -12.64 1.78
C ASN A 101 14.95 -13.65 2.27
N VAL A 102 13.69 -13.21 2.40
CA VAL A 102 12.56 -14.08 2.78
C VAL A 102 12.01 -14.85 1.57
N PRO A 103 11.70 -16.15 1.66
CA PRO A 103 11.20 -16.93 0.52
C PRO A 103 9.99 -16.31 -0.14
N ALA A 104 9.92 -16.38 -1.48
CA ALA A 104 8.85 -15.81 -2.27
C ALA A 104 7.48 -16.44 -1.92
N ARG A 105 6.48 -15.60 -1.64
CA ARG A 105 5.10 -16.00 -1.30
C ARG A 105 4.07 -15.25 -2.15
N PRO A 106 3.82 -15.69 -3.40
CA PRO A 106 2.95 -14.97 -4.33
C PRO A 106 1.47 -14.92 -3.88
N SER A 107 1.00 -15.95 -3.17
CA SER A 107 -0.36 -15.99 -2.62
C SER A 107 -0.62 -14.90 -1.58
N LEU A 108 0.37 -14.63 -0.72
CA LEU A 108 0.31 -13.56 0.27
C LEU A 108 0.28 -12.18 -0.39
N LEU A 109 1.17 -11.95 -1.36
CA LEU A 109 1.20 -10.69 -2.11
C LEU A 109 -0.12 -10.46 -2.85
N HIS A 110 -0.67 -11.49 -3.51
CA HIS A 110 -1.97 -11.40 -4.17
C HIS A 110 -3.10 -11.05 -3.19
N LYS A 111 -3.13 -11.68 -2.00
CA LYS A 111 -4.11 -11.37 -0.95
C LYS A 111 -4.04 -9.90 -0.55
N ILE A 112 -2.83 -9.39 -0.28
CA ILE A 112 -2.59 -8.01 0.16
C ILE A 112 -3.00 -7.01 -0.91
N VAL A 113 -2.53 -7.21 -2.15
CA VAL A 113 -2.84 -6.31 -3.27
C VAL A 113 -4.34 -6.31 -3.57
N THR A 114 -4.99 -7.46 -3.54
CA THR A 114 -6.45 -7.55 -3.79
C THR A 114 -7.24 -6.82 -2.71
N ALA A 115 -6.84 -6.93 -1.45
CA ALA A 115 -7.46 -6.18 -0.37
C ALA A 115 -7.26 -4.68 -0.51
N HIS A 116 -6.02 -4.24 -0.80
CA HIS A 116 -5.70 -2.84 -1.07
C HIS A 116 -6.59 -2.26 -2.18
N LEU A 117 -6.64 -2.94 -3.33
CA LEU A 117 -7.50 -2.53 -4.46
C LEU A 117 -9.00 -2.59 -4.15
N SER A 118 -9.42 -3.41 -3.19
CA SER A 118 -10.82 -3.45 -2.75
C SER A 118 -11.15 -2.26 -1.84
N CYS A 119 -10.23 -1.86 -0.96
CA CYS A 119 -10.39 -0.68 -0.09
C CYS A 119 -10.45 0.63 -0.88
N LEU A 120 -9.80 0.72 -2.03
CA LEU A 120 -9.89 1.90 -2.92
C LEU A 120 -11.27 2.10 -3.58
N ARG A 121 -12.20 1.15 -3.45
CA ARG A 121 -13.52 1.21 -4.11
C ARG A 121 -14.52 2.00 -3.27
N ALA A 122 -15.16 3.00 -3.89
CA ALA A 122 -16.20 3.80 -3.22
C ALA A 122 -17.58 3.10 -3.11
N GLY A 123 -17.88 2.13 -3.97
CA GLY A 123 -19.12 1.34 -3.86
C GLY A 123 -20.44 2.12 -4.01
N THR A 124 -20.47 3.17 -4.85
CA THR A 124 -21.62 4.10 -5.01
C THR A 124 -22.73 3.58 -5.95
N ALA A 125 -22.57 2.40 -6.53
CA ALA A 125 -23.57 1.82 -7.42
C ALA A 125 -24.89 1.59 -6.67
N SER A 126 -25.96 2.21 -7.17
CA SER A 126 -27.29 2.13 -6.57
C SER A 126 -28.35 2.01 -7.65
N THR A 127 -29.28 1.07 -7.46
CA THR A 127 -30.50 0.97 -8.25
C THR A 127 -31.71 1.18 -7.39
N LYS A 128 -32.76 1.75 -7.99
CA LYS A 128 -34.05 1.94 -7.31
C LYS A 128 -34.78 0.61 -7.18
N ASN A 129 -35.14 0.28 -5.94
CA ASN A 129 -36.04 -0.82 -5.66
C ASN A 129 -37.49 -0.42 -5.96
N ARG A 130 -38.42 -1.40 -6.02
CA ARG A 130 -39.84 -1.14 -6.30
C ARG A 130 -40.49 -0.07 -5.39
N ALA A 131 -39.99 0.07 -4.16
CA ALA A 131 -40.46 1.04 -3.18
C ALA A 131 -39.92 2.47 -3.42
N GLU A 132 -38.82 2.61 -4.14
CA GLU A 132 -38.14 3.89 -4.40
C GLU A 132 -38.47 4.45 -5.79
N VAL A 133 -39.08 3.66 -6.65
CA VAL A 133 -39.53 4.11 -7.96
C VAL A 133 -40.79 4.96 -7.79
N SER A 134 -40.85 6.09 -8.50
CA SER A 134 -41.98 7.01 -8.47
C SER A 134 -43.20 6.42 -9.22
N PHE A 135 -43.94 5.54 -8.54
CA PHE A 135 -45.22 5.03 -8.98
C PHE A 135 -46.20 4.92 -7.82
N SER A 136 -47.49 4.87 -8.15
CA SER A 136 -48.53 4.60 -7.17
C SER A 136 -48.45 3.16 -6.65
N GLY A 137 -48.55 3.00 -5.33
CA GLY A 137 -48.73 1.71 -4.67
C GLY A 137 -50.15 1.15 -4.77
N LYS A 138 -51.08 1.85 -5.44
CA LYS A 138 -52.44 1.37 -5.66
C LYS A 138 -52.43 0.13 -6.55
N LYS A 139 -53.25 -0.86 -6.18
CA LYS A 139 -53.46 -2.06 -7.00
C LYS A 139 -53.95 -1.66 -8.40
N MET A 140 -53.26 -2.14 -9.43
CA MET A 140 -53.51 -1.73 -10.82
C MET A 140 -54.86 -2.22 -11.36
N ARG A 141 -55.39 -3.34 -10.85
CA ARG A 141 -56.70 -3.90 -11.22
C ARG A 141 -57.21 -4.89 -10.17
N PRO A 142 -58.53 -5.21 -10.14
CA PRO A 142 -59.08 -6.15 -9.17
C PRO A 142 -58.46 -7.55 -9.26
N GLN A 143 -58.50 -8.27 -8.14
CA GLN A 143 -57.87 -9.58 -7.99
C GLN A 143 -58.46 -10.66 -8.92
N LYS A 144 -59.73 -10.52 -9.29
CA LYS A 144 -60.49 -11.43 -10.15
C LYS A 144 -61.33 -10.61 -11.16
N GLY A 145 -61.90 -11.28 -12.17
CA GLY A 145 -62.83 -10.68 -13.14
C GLY A 145 -62.19 -10.02 -14.39
N THR A 146 -60.86 -9.89 -14.45
CA THR A 146 -60.18 -9.22 -15.58
C THR A 146 -59.55 -10.15 -16.62
N GLY A 147 -59.58 -11.47 -16.43
CA GLY A 147 -59.01 -12.45 -17.38
C GLY A 147 -57.48 -12.40 -17.58
N ARG A 148 -56.76 -11.52 -16.88
CA ARG A 148 -55.31 -11.28 -17.02
C ARG A 148 -54.53 -11.72 -15.77
N ALA A 149 -53.22 -12.00 -15.90
CA ALA A 149 -52.35 -12.49 -14.82
C ALA A 149 -52.24 -11.53 -13.61
N ARG A 150 -52.67 -11.93 -12.41
CA ARG A 150 -52.82 -11.04 -11.22
C ARG A 150 -51.67 -10.05 -11.02
N LEU A 151 -52.00 -8.78 -10.77
CA LEU A 151 -51.01 -7.72 -10.59
C LEU A 151 -51.29 -6.90 -9.32
N GLY A 152 -50.20 -6.49 -8.66
CA GLY A 152 -50.21 -5.59 -7.51
C GLY A 152 -50.12 -4.14 -7.95
N ASP A 153 -49.08 -3.46 -7.47
CA ASP A 153 -48.66 -2.11 -7.81
C ASP A 153 -47.85 -2.04 -9.12
N ARG A 154 -47.73 -0.81 -9.64
CA ARG A 154 -46.97 -0.53 -10.87
C ARG A 154 -45.45 -0.57 -10.66
N GLY A 155 -44.96 -0.47 -9.42
CA GLY A 155 -43.53 -0.53 -9.10
C GLY A 155 -42.90 -1.91 -9.22
N SER A 156 -43.70 -2.96 -9.47
CA SER A 156 -43.24 -4.35 -9.56
C SER A 156 -42.11 -4.56 -10.59
N PRO A 157 -41.04 -5.31 -10.25
CA PRO A 157 -39.93 -5.61 -11.16
C PRO A 157 -40.34 -6.37 -12.42
N MET A 158 -41.49 -7.05 -12.39
CA MET A 158 -42.02 -7.77 -13.56
C MET A 158 -42.53 -6.82 -14.65
N LEU A 159 -42.81 -5.56 -14.30
CA LEU A 159 -43.39 -4.57 -15.22
C LEU A 159 -42.30 -3.67 -15.80
N LYS A 160 -42.54 -3.20 -17.04
CA LYS A 160 -41.68 -2.22 -17.68
C LYS A 160 -41.66 -0.93 -16.87
N GLY A 161 -40.47 -0.48 -16.51
CA GLY A 161 -40.24 0.72 -15.70
C GLY A 161 -40.28 0.49 -14.19
N GLY A 162 -40.66 -0.71 -13.72
CA GLY A 162 -40.61 -1.07 -12.30
C GLY A 162 -39.19 -1.09 -11.73
N GLY A 163 -39.08 -1.20 -10.40
CA GLY A 163 -37.77 -1.26 -9.73
C GLY A 163 -37.02 -2.56 -10.00
N ARG A 164 -35.70 -2.58 -9.79
CA ARG A 164 -34.91 -3.83 -9.90
C ARG A 164 -35.01 -4.64 -8.60
N ALA A 165 -35.18 -5.96 -8.70
CA ALA A 165 -35.28 -6.83 -7.52
C ALA A 165 -33.92 -7.09 -6.86
N PHE A 166 -32.93 -7.55 -7.64
CA PHE A 166 -31.57 -7.84 -7.19
C PHE A 166 -30.57 -6.88 -7.84
N GLY A 167 -30.85 -5.58 -7.72
CA GLY A 167 -29.93 -4.55 -8.19
C GLY A 167 -28.88 -4.19 -7.14
N PRO A 168 -27.74 -3.59 -7.54
CA PRO A 168 -26.72 -3.15 -6.60
C PRO A 168 -27.30 -2.11 -5.63
N ARG A 169 -27.00 -2.30 -4.35
CA ARG A 169 -27.20 -1.30 -3.30
C ARG A 169 -25.86 -0.65 -2.97
N PRO A 170 -25.86 0.64 -2.60
CA PRO A 170 -24.63 1.30 -2.19
C PRO A 170 -24.11 0.57 -0.95
N LYS A 171 -22.91 0.00 -1.07
CA LYS A 171 -22.23 -0.69 0.03
C LYS A 171 -21.38 0.27 0.87
N GLY A 172 -21.23 1.51 0.39
CA GLY A 172 -20.29 2.47 0.96
C GLY A 172 -18.83 2.05 0.76
N PRO A 173 -17.90 2.80 1.39
CA PRO A 173 -16.48 2.44 1.40
C PRO A 173 -16.21 1.18 2.21
N GLU A 174 -16.95 0.95 3.30
CA GLU A 174 -16.72 -0.18 4.23
C GLU A 174 -17.10 -1.53 3.63
N GLY A 175 -18.16 -1.61 2.83
CA GLY A 175 -18.63 -2.90 2.30
C GLY A 175 -17.74 -3.55 1.24
N TRP A 176 -16.66 -2.88 0.80
CA TRP A 176 -15.61 -3.46 -0.04
C TRP A 176 -14.30 -3.74 0.70
N GLN A 177 -14.16 -3.29 1.95
CA GLN A 177 -12.94 -3.46 2.72
C GLN A 177 -12.71 -4.94 3.03
N ARG A 178 -11.46 -5.38 2.89
CA ARG A 178 -11.02 -6.71 3.28
C ARG A 178 -9.96 -6.55 4.36
N LYS A 179 -10.25 -7.02 5.58
CA LYS A 179 -9.31 -6.95 6.70
C LYS A 179 -8.11 -7.85 6.44
N ILE A 180 -6.92 -7.32 6.72
CA ILE A 180 -5.64 -8.05 6.72
C ILE A 180 -5.05 -7.95 8.13
N ASN A 181 -4.38 -9.01 8.56
CA ASN A 181 -3.69 -9.01 9.85
C ASN A 181 -2.39 -8.20 9.74
N ARG A 182 -2.05 -7.43 10.77
CA ARG A 182 -0.83 -6.60 10.78
C ARG A 182 0.45 -7.41 10.48
N LYS A 183 0.56 -8.63 11.02
CA LYS A 183 1.68 -9.55 10.77
C LYS A 183 1.76 -10.01 9.30
N GLU A 184 0.61 -10.20 8.65
CA GLU A 184 0.57 -10.56 7.23
C GLU A 184 1.04 -9.39 6.34
N GLU A 185 0.67 -8.16 6.69
CA GLU A 185 1.11 -6.95 5.98
C GLU A 185 2.63 -6.74 6.11
N GLN A 186 3.17 -6.87 7.32
CA GLN A 186 4.62 -6.80 7.58
C GLN A 186 5.39 -7.88 6.80
N LEU A 187 4.90 -9.12 6.82
CA LEU A 187 5.48 -10.19 6.04
C LEU A 187 5.38 -9.92 4.53
N GLY A 188 4.27 -9.33 4.08
CA GLY A 188 4.10 -8.90 2.69
C GLY A 188 5.16 -7.89 2.26
N LEU A 189 5.47 -6.91 3.11
CA LEU A 189 6.55 -5.94 2.87
C LEU A 189 7.91 -6.65 2.74
N ARG A 190 8.26 -7.54 3.68
CA ARG A 190 9.49 -8.37 3.63
C ARG A 190 9.63 -9.12 2.33
N VAL A 191 8.59 -9.87 1.96
CA VAL A 191 8.56 -10.69 0.74
C VAL A 191 8.69 -9.81 -0.50
N SER A 192 8.00 -8.67 -0.54
CA SER A 192 8.05 -7.76 -1.69
C SER A 192 9.43 -7.12 -1.89
N LEU A 193 10.09 -6.68 -0.82
CA LEU A 193 11.45 -6.13 -0.86
C LEU A 193 12.47 -7.21 -1.21
N SER A 194 12.31 -8.42 -0.65
CA SER A 194 13.17 -9.56 -0.97
C SER A 194 13.12 -9.93 -2.46
N GLU A 195 11.93 -9.85 -3.07
CA GLU A 195 11.77 -10.11 -4.50
C GLU A 195 12.42 -9.02 -5.37
N LYS A 196 12.34 -7.75 -4.94
CA LYS A 196 13.06 -6.66 -5.61
C LYS A 196 14.56 -6.82 -5.52
N TRP A 197 15.06 -7.30 -4.39
CA TRP A 197 16.47 -7.61 -4.23
C TRP A 197 16.91 -8.78 -5.13
N ARG A 198 16.19 -9.92 -5.10
CA ARG A 198 16.50 -11.08 -5.96
C ARG A 198 16.50 -10.77 -7.45
N SER A 199 15.62 -9.87 -7.86
CA SER A 199 15.53 -9.42 -9.25
C SER A 199 16.54 -8.32 -9.63
N GLY A 200 17.39 -7.89 -8.69
CA GLY A 200 18.39 -6.83 -8.90
C GLY A 200 17.79 -5.44 -9.10
N ASN A 201 16.54 -5.23 -8.70
CA ASN A 201 15.78 -3.99 -8.91
C ASN A 201 15.68 -3.12 -7.64
N LEU A 202 16.19 -3.60 -6.51
CA LEU A 202 16.35 -2.81 -5.29
C LEU A 202 17.68 -2.07 -5.35
N VAL A 203 17.63 -0.75 -5.21
CA VAL A 203 18.81 0.12 -5.25
C VAL A 203 18.80 1.04 -4.03
N VAL A 204 19.95 1.18 -3.37
CA VAL A 204 20.14 2.19 -2.32
C VAL A 204 20.89 3.38 -2.89
N VAL A 205 20.49 4.58 -2.50
CA VAL A 205 21.04 5.85 -2.98
C VAL A 205 21.40 6.75 -1.82
N ASP A 206 22.53 7.45 -1.90
CA ASP A 206 23.00 8.34 -0.83
C ASP A 206 22.00 9.43 -0.46
N LYS A 207 21.71 10.31 -1.43
CA LYS A 207 20.83 11.46 -1.25
C LYS A 207 19.94 11.64 -2.48
N LEU A 208 18.65 11.81 -2.24
CA LEU A 208 17.68 12.16 -3.27
C LEU A 208 17.43 13.67 -3.24
N GLY A 209 17.67 14.34 -4.36
CA GLY A 209 17.41 15.76 -4.48
C GLY A 209 17.52 16.22 -5.92
N LEU A 210 17.09 17.46 -6.18
CA LEU A 210 17.28 18.20 -7.42
C LEU A 210 17.65 19.65 -7.13
N ASP A 211 18.69 20.17 -7.78
CA ASP A 211 19.10 21.59 -7.62
C ASP A 211 18.02 22.55 -8.13
N GLU A 212 17.33 22.18 -9.21
CA GLU A 212 16.21 22.92 -9.78
C GLU A 212 15.00 21.99 -9.96
N PRO A 213 13.76 22.44 -9.69
CA PRO A 213 12.53 21.67 -9.87
C PRO A 213 12.16 21.52 -11.35
N ARG A 214 13.05 20.95 -12.17
CA ARG A 214 12.87 20.77 -13.61
C ARG A 214 12.71 19.29 -13.98
N THR A 215 11.50 18.93 -14.39
CA THR A 215 11.11 17.57 -14.82
C THR A 215 11.97 17.04 -15.97
N ARG A 216 12.39 17.90 -16.90
CA ARG A 216 13.27 17.53 -18.02
C ARG A 216 14.64 17.06 -17.57
N VAL A 217 15.20 17.69 -16.54
CA VAL A 217 16.51 17.30 -15.97
C VAL A 217 16.37 15.95 -15.28
N LEU A 218 15.29 15.76 -14.52
CA LEU A 218 15.00 14.50 -13.86
C LEU A 218 14.81 13.35 -14.87
N SER A 219 13.99 13.54 -15.90
CA SER A 219 13.71 12.48 -16.88
C SER A 219 14.97 12.02 -17.63
N GLN A 220 15.88 12.94 -17.95
CA GLN A 220 17.19 12.60 -18.53
C GLN A 220 18.05 11.79 -17.56
N LYS A 221 18.10 12.18 -16.27
CA LYS A 221 18.84 11.46 -15.21
C LYS A 221 18.27 10.06 -14.92
N LEU A 222 16.95 9.88 -15.06
CA LEU A 222 16.28 8.59 -14.90
C LEU A 222 16.53 7.68 -16.12
N ALA A 223 16.43 8.25 -17.32
CA ALA A 223 16.68 7.52 -18.56
C ALA A 223 18.12 6.99 -18.65
N SER A 224 19.11 7.80 -18.25
CA SER A 224 20.52 7.37 -18.26
C SER A 224 20.81 6.21 -17.30
N ARG A 225 19.97 6.01 -16.28
CA ARG A 225 20.10 4.93 -15.28
C ARG A 225 19.17 3.74 -15.54
N GLY A 226 18.31 3.82 -16.57
CA GLY A 226 17.32 2.79 -16.87
C GLY A 226 16.14 2.76 -15.89
N TRP A 227 15.92 3.81 -15.10
CA TRP A 227 14.84 3.91 -14.12
C TRP A 227 13.58 4.52 -14.73
N THR A 228 13.03 3.86 -15.75
CA THR A 228 11.82 4.32 -16.45
C THR A 228 10.54 4.09 -15.64
N ASP A 229 10.53 3.10 -14.76
CA ASP A 229 9.41 2.76 -13.88
C ASP A 229 9.96 2.45 -12.47
N ALA A 230 9.93 3.46 -11.61
CA ALA A 230 10.62 3.43 -10.32
C ALA A 230 9.77 4.00 -9.18
N LEU A 231 9.92 3.40 -8.01
CA LEU A 231 9.47 3.94 -6.72
C LEU A 231 10.68 4.55 -6.01
N PHE A 232 10.57 5.81 -5.60
CA PHE A 232 11.53 6.46 -4.72
C PHE A 232 10.97 6.48 -3.30
N VAL A 233 11.80 6.10 -2.32
CA VAL A 233 11.45 6.12 -0.89
C VAL A 233 12.47 7.00 -0.18
N THR A 234 11.97 8.04 0.48
CA THR A 234 12.77 8.99 1.28
C THR A 234 12.41 8.86 2.76
N ALA A 235 13.27 9.39 3.62
CA ALA A 235 12.99 9.55 5.04
C ALA A 235 12.14 10.81 5.26
N ALA A 236 11.40 10.86 6.37
CA ALA A 236 10.58 12.01 6.71
C ALA A 236 11.45 13.28 6.83
N ALA A 237 11.11 14.33 6.08
CA ALA A 237 11.87 15.58 6.10
C ALA A 237 11.72 16.28 7.46
N THR A 238 12.71 16.13 8.33
CA THR A 238 12.79 16.93 9.55
C THR A 238 13.34 18.30 9.17
N GLY A 239 12.64 19.37 9.54
CA GLY A 239 12.82 20.72 8.98
C GLY A 239 14.17 21.43 9.19
N ALA A 240 15.23 20.72 9.56
CA ALA A 240 16.56 21.24 9.83
C ALA A 240 17.63 20.81 8.80
N ASP A 241 17.31 19.97 7.81
CA ASP A 241 18.33 19.44 6.89
C ASP A 241 18.67 20.41 5.73
N GLU A 242 19.96 20.54 5.41
CA GLU A 242 20.46 21.34 4.29
C GLU A 242 19.90 20.88 2.92
N GLY A 243 19.27 19.70 2.85
CA GLY A 243 18.69 19.10 1.65
C GLY A 243 17.19 19.33 1.44
N VAL A 244 16.47 20.01 2.34
CA VAL A 244 15.00 20.12 2.27
C VAL A 244 14.53 20.79 0.97
N GLN A 245 15.22 21.84 0.51
CA GLN A 245 14.86 22.52 -0.75
C GLN A 245 15.07 21.62 -1.97
N ALA A 246 16.15 20.84 -1.96
CA ALA A 246 16.47 19.91 -3.04
C ALA A 246 15.48 18.73 -3.08
N ARG A 247 15.02 18.25 -1.92
CA ARG A 247 13.96 17.23 -1.81
C ARG A 247 12.61 17.77 -2.28
N ALA A 248 12.22 18.97 -1.86
CA ALA A 248 10.98 19.60 -2.34
C ALA A 248 11.00 19.82 -3.86
N ALA A 249 12.14 20.22 -4.43
CA ALA A 249 12.30 20.33 -5.87
C ALA A 249 12.17 18.97 -6.58
N PHE A 250 12.66 17.90 -5.93
CA PHE A 250 12.52 16.54 -6.42
C PHE A 250 11.08 16.04 -6.38
N GLU A 251 10.35 16.28 -5.27
CA GLU A 251 8.92 15.97 -5.13
C GLU A 251 8.09 16.60 -6.25
N LEU A 252 8.27 17.90 -6.48
CA LEU A 252 7.58 18.63 -7.54
C LEU A 252 7.91 18.08 -8.95
N ALA A 253 9.15 17.67 -9.17
CA ALA A 253 9.57 17.10 -10.46
C ALA A 253 9.00 15.69 -10.66
N VAL A 254 8.99 14.83 -9.63
CA VAL A 254 8.47 13.47 -9.71
C VAL A 254 6.97 13.45 -9.97
N GLY A 255 6.20 14.32 -9.31
CA GLY A 255 4.74 14.35 -9.43
C GLY A 255 4.21 14.54 -10.86
N ASN A 256 5.04 15.06 -11.78
CA ASN A 256 4.67 15.28 -13.17
C ASN A 256 5.21 14.22 -14.14
N ILE A 257 6.00 13.25 -13.67
CA ILE A 257 6.55 12.17 -14.50
C ILE A 257 5.66 10.93 -14.38
N PRO A 258 5.04 10.46 -15.49
CA PRO A 258 4.28 9.22 -15.45
C PRO A 258 5.23 8.06 -15.16
N ASN A 259 4.70 7.04 -14.51
CA ASN A 259 5.42 5.84 -14.13
C ASN A 259 6.52 6.01 -13.05
N VAL A 260 6.69 7.20 -12.48
CA VAL A 260 7.52 7.38 -11.28
C VAL A 260 6.60 7.68 -10.10
N ALA A 261 6.92 7.13 -8.94
CA ALA A 261 6.24 7.47 -7.69
C ALA A 261 7.28 7.82 -6.63
N LEU A 262 6.91 8.71 -5.73
CA LEU A 262 7.70 9.07 -4.56
C LEU A 262 6.83 8.87 -3.32
N VAL A 263 7.42 8.23 -2.32
CA VAL A 263 6.88 8.08 -0.98
C VAL A 263 7.76 8.91 -0.06
N THR A 264 7.20 10.02 0.44
CA THR A 264 7.93 10.98 1.30
C THR A 264 8.24 10.37 2.66
N ASP A 265 7.27 9.63 3.23
CA ASP A 265 7.39 9.00 4.54
C ASP A 265 7.37 7.47 4.41
N VAL A 266 8.32 6.80 5.07
CA VAL A 266 8.40 5.32 5.06
C VAL A 266 7.14 4.65 5.61
N LYS A 267 6.38 5.34 6.48
CA LYS A 267 5.12 4.84 7.05
C LYS A 267 4.04 4.61 6.00
N ASP A 268 4.04 5.41 4.94
CA ASP A 268 3.06 5.33 3.85
C ASP A 268 3.44 4.30 2.78
N LEU A 269 4.60 3.63 2.94
CA LEU A 269 5.05 2.61 2.01
C LEU A 269 4.11 1.40 2.03
N THR A 270 3.44 1.15 0.91
CA THR A 270 2.56 -0.01 0.74
C THR A 270 3.19 -1.10 -0.11
N VAL A 271 2.77 -2.35 0.13
CA VAL A 271 3.11 -3.50 -0.73
C VAL A 271 2.64 -3.25 -2.18
N TRP A 272 1.53 -2.54 -2.37
CA TRP A 272 1.02 -2.23 -3.70
C TRP A 272 1.98 -1.34 -4.50
N ASP A 273 2.56 -0.32 -3.87
CA ASP A 273 3.50 0.59 -4.54
C ASP A 273 4.78 -0.12 -4.96
N ILE A 274 5.32 -0.99 -4.09
CA ILE A 274 6.51 -1.80 -4.36
C ILE A 274 6.26 -2.74 -5.56
N VAL A 275 5.13 -3.43 -5.58
CA VAL A 275 4.81 -4.41 -6.63
C VAL A 275 4.49 -3.72 -7.97
N LYS A 276 3.85 -2.55 -7.93
CA LYS A 276 3.43 -1.80 -9.12
C LYS A 276 4.59 -1.28 -9.96
N ARG A 277 5.73 -0.96 -9.33
CA ARG A 277 6.92 -0.41 -9.99
C ARG A 277 7.93 -1.49 -10.30
N ARG A 278 8.72 -1.34 -11.37
CA ARG A 278 9.84 -2.25 -11.66
C ARG A 278 10.95 -2.10 -10.63
N SER A 279 11.50 -0.90 -10.48
CA SER A 279 12.62 -0.59 -9.59
C SER A 279 12.16 0.09 -8.29
N VAL A 280 12.85 -0.21 -7.19
CA VAL A 280 12.65 0.46 -5.90
C VAL A 280 13.98 1.08 -5.51
N VAL A 281 13.97 2.39 -5.31
CA VAL A 281 15.14 3.20 -4.97
C VAL A 281 14.91 3.78 -3.59
N VAL A 282 15.74 3.38 -2.62
CA VAL A 282 15.63 3.78 -1.22
C VAL A 282 16.79 4.71 -0.90
N GLU A 283 16.51 5.86 -0.29
CA GLU A 283 17.53 6.75 0.24
C GLU A 283 18.23 6.11 1.45
N LEU A 284 19.53 6.36 1.65
CA LEU A 284 20.31 5.77 2.74
C LEU A 284 19.69 6.06 4.12
N GLU A 285 19.25 7.30 4.34
CA GLU A 285 18.56 7.72 5.57
C GLU A 285 17.23 6.98 5.79
N ALA A 286 16.56 6.58 4.70
CA ALA A 286 15.29 5.85 4.77
C ALA A 286 15.47 4.34 5.03
N VAL A 287 16.68 3.80 4.85
CA VAL A 287 16.93 2.35 5.01
C VAL A 287 16.66 1.92 6.45
N ASP A 288 17.13 2.68 7.43
CA ASP A 288 16.97 2.36 8.85
C ASP A 288 15.47 2.40 9.26
N GLU A 289 14.75 3.43 8.81
CA GLU A 289 13.29 3.52 9.02
C GLU A 289 12.53 2.37 8.34
N VAL A 290 12.97 1.92 7.15
CA VAL A 290 12.37 0.77 6.47
C VAL A 290 12.60 -0.50 7.26
N ILE A 291 13.81 -0.70 7.80
CA ILE A 291 14.14 -1.85 8.65
C ILE A 291 13.23 -1.85 9.89
N GLU A 292 13.10 -0.72 10.59
CA GLU A 292 12.22 -0.58 11.76
C GLU A 292 10.74 -0.86 11.41
N ARG A 293 10.26 -0.35 10.26
CA ARG A 293 8.87 -0.55 9.83
C ARG A 293 8.56 -1.99 9.47
N VAL A 294 9.54 -2.68 8.90
CA VAL A 294 9.46 -4.08 8.49
C VAL A 294 9.55 -5.00 9.70
N ASP A 295 10.32 -4.61 10.72
CA ASP A 295 10.56 -5.38 11.94
C ASP A 295 10.54 -4.51 13.21
N PRO A 296 9.35 -4.09 13.67
CA PRO A 296 9.24 -3.18 14.82
C PRO A 296 9.58 -3.83 16.15
N TYR A 297 9.75 -5.16 16.17
CA TYR A 297 10.12 -5.92 17.36
C TYR A 297 11.63 -6.26 17.36
N GLY A 298 12.35 -5.95 16.28
CA GLY A 298 13.75 -6.32 16.10
C GLY A 298 13.96 -7.81 15.79
N PRO A 299 15.19 -8.19 15.39
CA PRO A 299 15.51 -9.54 14.92
C PRO A 299 15.47 -10.62 16.03
N PHE A 300 15.31 -10.23 17.29
CA PHE A 300 15.25 -11.11 18.46
C PHE A 300 14.21 -10.60 19.45
N VAL A 301 12.93 -10.89 19.19
CA VAL A 301 12.05 -11.20 20.31
C VAL A 301 11.90 -12.70 20.28
N ASP A 302 12.82 -13.35 20.99
CA ASP A 302 12.49 -14.58 21.66
C ASP A 302 11.13 -14.36 22.31
N GLN A 303 10.13 -15.06 21.79
CA GLN A 303 8.91 -15.24 22.55
C GLN A 303 9.35 -15.99 23.79
N TYR A 304 9.52 -15.27 24.89
CA TYR A 304 9.93 -15.77 26.19
C TYR A 304 11.37 -16.29 26.26
N GLU A 305 12.35 -15.40 26.43
CA GLU A 305 13.28 -15.64 27.53
C GLU A 305 12.44 -15.51 28.81
N PHE A 306 11.86 -16.63 29.22
CA PHE A 306 11.38 -16.79 30.58
C PHE A 306 12.63 -16.72 31.44
N ASP A 307 12.90 -15.56 32.02
CA ASP A 307 13.92 -15.43 33.04
C ASP A 307 13.38 -16.20 34.26
N PRO A 308 13.89 -17.41 34.56
CA PRO A 308 13.35 -18.20 35.65
C PRO A 308 13.63 -17.56 37.03
N GLU A 309 14.42 -16.49 37.05
CA GLU A 309 14.82 -15.72 38.23
C GLU A 309 13.98 -14.46 38.46
N GLU A 310 13.12 -14.04 37.51
CA GLU A 310 12.00 -13.13 37.85
C GLU A 310 10.93 -13.95 38.59
N GLU A 311 11.25 -14.30 39.85
CA GLU A 311 10.23 -14.58 40.84
C GLU A 311 9.31 -13.36 40.86
N PHE A 312 8.07 -13.53 40.41
CA PHE A 312 7.00 -12.59 40.69
C PHE A 312 6.88 -12.49 42.21
N GLU A 313 7.61 -11.54 42.78
CA GLU A 313 7.49 -11.12 44.17
C GLU A 313 6.08 -10.52 44.26
N PHE A 314 5.10 -11.38 44.53
CA PHE A 314 3.82 -10.92 45.03
C PHE A 314 4.13 -10.30 46.37
N ASP A 315 4.13 -8.96 46.44
CA ASP A 315 4.17 -8.25 47.71
C ASP A 315 2.93 -8.68 48.51
N GLU A 316 3.09 -9.71 49.35
CA GLU A 316 2.02 -10.27 50.19
C GLU A 316 1.38 -9.16 51.05
N ALA A 317 2.16 -8.12 51.37
CA ALA A 317 1.70 -6.92 52.05
C ALA A 317 0.67 -6.09 51.26
N GLU A 318 0.78 -6.01 49.92
CA GLU A 318 -0.22 -5.31 49.10
C GLU A 318 -1.52 -6.13 48.99
N LEU A 319 -1.43 -7.45 48.86
CA LEU A 319 -2.61 -8.33 48.85
C LEU A 319 -3.33 -8.36 50.19
N GLU A 320 -2.60 -8.36 51.30
CA GLU A 320 -3.20 -8.25 52.64
C GLU A 320 -3.86 -6.89 52.84
N GLY A 321 -3.24 -5.80 52.37
CA GLY A 321 -3.83 -4.46 52.40
C GLY A 321 -5.11 -4.32 51.58
N GLU A 322 -5.13 -4.90 50.37
CA GLU A 322 -6.33 -4.92 49.52
C GLU A 322 -7.43 -5.82 50.10
N ALA A 323 -7.07 -6.94 50.72
CA ALA A 323 -8.03 -7.82 51.39
C ALA A 323 -8.63 -7.18 52.65
N GLU A 324 -7.84 -6.49 53.46
CA GLU A 324 -8.34 -5.74 54.62
C GLU A 324 -9.25 -4.58 54.19
N ALA A 325 -8.90 -3.86 53.12
CA ALA A 325 -9.74 -2.80 52.58
C ALA A 325 -11.08 -3.35 52.04
N ALA A 326 -11.05 -4.48 51.31
CA ALA A 326 -12.26 -5.13 50.81
C ALA A 326 -13.13 -5.67 51.95
N LEU A 327 -12.53 -6.15 53.05
CA LEU A 327 -13.25 -6.63 54.23
C LEU A 327 -13.85 -5.47 55.02
N ALA A 328 -13.15 -4.34 55.13
CA ALA A 328 -13.68 -3.11 55.72
C ALA A 328 -14.88 -2.54 54.94
N ASP A 329 -14.79 -2.52 53.60
CA ASP A 329 -15.90 -2.09 52.73
C ASP A 329 -17.10 -3.05 52.83
N ALA A 330 -16.86 -4.37 52.95
CA ALA A 330 -17.92 -5.35 53.15
C ALA A 330 -18.61 -5.19 54.52
N VAL A 331 -17.85 -4.96 55.59
CA VAL A 331 -18.39 -4.72 56.94
C VAL A 331 -19.17 -3.40 56.98
N ALA A 332 -18.68 -2.35 56.34
CA ALA A 332 -19.39 -1.07 56.23
C ALA A 332 -20.70 -1.20 55.43
N ALA A 333 -20.73 -2.04 54.39
CA ALA A 333 -21.93 -2.33 53.63
C ALA A 333 -22.96 -3.16 54.43
N GLU A 334 -22.50 -4.06 55.30
CA GLU A 334 -23.34 -4.84 56.20
C GLU A 334 -23.93 -3.99 57.33
N GLU A 335 -23.15 -3.10 57.93
CA GLU A 335 -23.64 -2.13 58.93
C GLU A 335 -24.67 -1.14 58.37
N ALA A 336 -24.59 -0.83 57.07
CA ALA A 336 -25.55 0.03 56.38
C ALA A 336 -26.89 -0.67 56.07
N GLN A 337 -26.95 -2.00 56.16
CA GLN A 337 -28.15 -2.80 55.85
C GLN A 337 -28.95 -3.23 57.10
N LEU A 338 -28.48 -2.90 58.30
CA LEU A 338 -29.23 -3.13 59.53
C LEU A 338 -30.43 -2.16 59.64
N PRO A 339 -31.67 -2.65 59.84
CA PRO A 339 -32.84 -1.80 59.98
C PRO A 339 -32.76 -0.94 61.25
N ALA A 340 -33.28 0.29 61.15
CA ALA A 340 -33.14 1.37 62.14
C ALA A 340 -33.69 1.10 63.56
N GLU A 341 -34.22 -0.08 63.84
CA GLU A 341 -34.80 -0.45 65.14
C GLU A 341 -33.79 -1.11 66.10
N ALA A 342 -32.53 -1.34 65.68
CA ALA A 342 -31.48 -1.91 66.53
C ALA A 342 -30.39 -0.91 66.98
N ARG A 343 -30.57 0.40 66.73
CA ARG A 343 -29.67 1.45 67.25
C ARG A 343 -30.20 2.01 68.57
N VAL A 344 -29.82 1.36 69.68
CA VAL A 344 -29.85 1.94 71.04
C VAL A 344 -28.43 2.05 71.56
#